data_AF-A0A8J6UXQ7-F1
#
_entry.id   AF-A0A8J6UXQ7-F1
#
_cell.length_a   1.000
_cell.length_b   1.000
_cell.length_c   1.000
_cell.angle_alpha   90.00
_cell.angle_beta   90.00
_cell.angle_gamma   90.00
#
_symmetry.space_group_name_H-M   'P 1'
#
loop_
_entity.id
_entity.type
_entity.pdbx_description
1 polymer ?
#
loop_
_entity_poly.entity_id
_entity_poly.type
_entity_poly.pdbx_seq_one_letter_code
_entity_poly.pdbx_strand_id
1 'polypeptide(L)' 'MRDPDFTDALQWTPDAKTKLKNIPFFVRTQARQRIEQLARAAGSDIVTVEFVEQARVEFGQ' A
#
# COMPACT_ATOMS: atom_id res chain seq x y z
N MET A 1 -20.09 -16.66 -14.81
CA MET A 1 -18.66 -16.67 -15.15
C MET A 1 -17.97 -15.75 -14.15
N ARG A 2 -16.94 -16.21 -13.46
CA ARG A 2 -16.16 -15.37 -12.54
C ARG A 2 -15.15 -14.64 -13.42
N ASP A 3 -15.40 -13.36 -13.65
CA ASP A 3 -14.47 -12.51 -14.39
C ASP A 3 -13.08 -12.62 -13.74
N PRO A 4 -12.02 -12.91 -14.51
CA PRO A 4 -10.68 -12.82 -14.00
C PRO A 4 -10.37 -11.33 -13.89
N ASP A 5 -10.65 -10.74 -12.73
CA ASP A 5 -10.14 -9.41 -12.39
C ASP A 5 -8.61 -9.49 -12.40
N PHE A 6 -8.02 -9.19 -13.56
CA PHE A 6 -6.59 -8.96 -13.79
C PHE A 6 -6.10 -7.67 -13.09
N THR A 7 -6.57 -7.46 -11.87
CA THR A 7 -6.17 -6.40 -10.98
C THR A 7 -5.84 -7.07 -9.66
N ASP A 8 -4.63 -7.63 -9.55
CA ASP A 8 -3.93 -7.92 -8.28
C ASP A 8 -3.65 -6.63 -7.47
N ALA A 9 -4.37 -5.55 -7.78
CA ALA A 9 -4.27 -4.25 -7.15
C ALA A 9 -5.14 -4.28 -5.89
N LEU A 10 -4.48 -4.22 -4.73
CA LEU A 10 -5.16 -4.06 -3.45
C LEU A 10 -6.04 -2.81 -3.45
N GLN A 11 -7.13 -2.84 -2.71
CA GLN A 11 -7.95 -1.66 -2.48
C GLN A 11 -7.23 -0.73 -1.50
N TRP A 12 -7.27 0.58 -1.72
CA TRP A 12 -6.63 1.54 -0.82
C TRP A 12 -7.68 2.46 -0.21
N THR A 13 -7.62 2.65 1.11
CA THR A 13 -8.47 3.65 1.78
C THR A 13 -8.08 5.07 1.32
N PRO A 14 -9.02 6.04 1.34
CA PRO A 14 -8.72 7.43 0.98
C PRO A 14 -7.56 8.01 1.80
N ASP A 15 -7.50 7.68 3.09
CA ASP A 15 -6.44 8.14 3.99
C ASP A 15 -5.09 7.51 3.65
N ALA A 16 -5.04 6.22 3.33
CA ALA A 16 -3.82 5.54 2.90
C ALA A 16 -3.28 6.14 1.59
N LYS A 17 -4.15 6.44 0.62
CA LYS A 17 -3.77 7.15 -0.62
C LYS A 17 -3.19 8.52 -0.32
N THR A 18 -3.75 9.25 0.64
CA THR A 18 -3.27 10.58 1.03
C THR A 18 -1.89 10.50 1.67
N LYS A 19 -1.67 9.54 2.57
CA LYS A 19 -0.35 9.29 3.18
C LYS A 19 0.70 8.88 2.15
N LEU A 20 0.35 8.00 1.20
CA LEU A 20 1.23 7.63 0.10
C LEU A 20 1.63 8.84 -0.77
N LYS A 21 0.70 9.79 -1.00
CA LYS A 21 1.01 11.02 -1.75
C LYS A 21 2.03 11.92 -1.04
N ASN A 22 2.05 11.91 0.31
CA ASN A 22 3.03 12.66 1.10
C ASN A 22 4.44 12.08 1.02
N ILE A 23 4.58 10.82 0.56
CA ILE A 23 5.89 10.21 0.31
C ILE A 23 6.52 10.87 -0.93
N PRO A 24 7.80 11.29 -0.86
CA PRO A 24 8.51 11.88 -2.00
C PRO A 24 8.45 10.98 -3.24
N PHE A 25 8.24 11.60 -4.41
CA PHE A 25 7.92 10.86 -5.64
C PHE A 25 8.97 9.81 -6.03
N PHE A 26 10.25 10.07 -5.78
CA PHE A 26 11.37 9.19 -6.15
C PHE A 26 11.43 7.89 -5.32
N VAL A 27 10.86 7.88 -4.10
CA VAL A 27 10.71 6.67 -3.27
C VAL A 27 9.28 6.13 -3.25
N ARG A 28 8.30 6.88 -3.76
CA ARG A 28 6.87 6.52 -3.67
C ARG A 28 6.55 5.16 -4.28
N THR A 29 7.17 4.80 -5.40
CA THR A 29 6.97 3.48 -6.03
C THR A 29 7.46 2.36 -5.12
N GLN A 30 8.63 2.53 -4.50
CA GLN A 30 9.20 1.53 -3.59
C GLN A 30 8.36 1.43 -2.30
N ALA A 31 7.94 2.57 -1.75
CA ALA A 31 7.04 2.61 -0.61
C ALA A 31 5.72 1.90 -0.89
N ARG A 32 5.08 2.19 -2.05
CA ARG A 32 3.85 1.52 -2.47
C ARG A 32 4.00 0.00 -2.49
N GLN A 33 5.06 -0.52 -3.11
CA GLN A 33 5.31 -1.96 -3.18
C GLN A 33 5.46 -2.60 -1.79
N ARG A 34 6.17 -1.94 -0.87
CA ARG A 34 6.30 -2.43 0.51
C ARG A 34 4.96 -2.45 1.23
N ILE A 35 4.17 -1.39 1.10
CA ILE A 35 2.84 -1.30 1.71
C ILE A 35 1.91 -2.42 1.19
N GLU A 36 1.93 -2.67 -0.13
CA GLU A 36 1.16 -3.74 -0.74
C GLU A 36 1.64 -5.13 -0.27
N GLN A 37 2.95 -5.32 -0.09
CA GLN A 37 3.50 -6.55 0.49
C GLN A 37 3.05 -6.76 1.94
N LEU A 38 3.03 -5.71 2.76
CA LEU A 38 2.57 -5.77 4.15
C LEU A 38 1.09 -6.15 4.24
N ALA A 39 0.24 -5.54 3.41
CA ALA A 39 -1.18 -5.88 3.35
C ALA A 39 -1.40 -7.34 2.93
N ARG A 40 -0.72 -7.81 1.88
CA ARG A 40 -0.79 -9.22 1.44
C ARG A 40 -0.28 -10.19 2.50
N ALA A 41 0.81 -9.86 3.18
CA ALA A 41 1.36 -10.69 4.26
C ALA A 41 0.39 -10.78 5.46
N ALA A 42 -0.40 -9.73 5.69
CA ALA A 42 -1.47 -9.73 6.69
C ALA A 42 -2.76 -10.40 6.20
N GLY A 43 -2.81 -10.90 4.96
CA GLY A 43 -4.03 -11.45 4.35
C GLY A 43 -5.13 -10.40 4.12
N SER A 44 -4.76 -9.12 4.04
CA SER A 44 -5.68 -8.02 3.82
C SER A 44 -5.69 -7.61 2.35
N ASP A 45 -6.88 -7.58 1.76
CA ASP A 45 -7.12 -7.03 0.42
C ASP A 45 -7.25 -5.50 0.41
N ILE A 46 -7.23 -4.88 1.61
CA ILE A 46 -7.39 -3.44 1.83
C ILE A 46 -6.14 -2.86 2.49
N VAL A 47 -5.51 -1.92 1.80
CA VAL A 47 -4.43 -1.08 2.32
C VAL A 47 -5.03 0.06 3.15
N THR A 48 -4.82 -0.04 4.46
CA THR A 48 -5.15 1.00 5.45
C THR A 48 -3.94 1.91 5.72
N VAL A 49 -4.16 2.97 6.50
CA VAL A 49 -3.11 3.89 6.93
C VAL A 49 -2.02 3.17 7.73
N GLU A 50 -2.38 2.14 8.49
CA GLU A 50 -1.45 1.39 9.33
C GLU A 50 -0.33 0.76 8.51
N PHE A 51 -0.64 0.18 7.35
CA PHE A 51 0.39 -0.37 6.46
C PHE A 51 1.30 0.72 5.87
N VAL A 52 0.76 1.92 5.63
CA VAL A 52 1.55 3.07 5.16
C VAL A 52 2.53 3.52 6.23
N GLU A 53 2.07 3.67 7.47
CA GLU A 53 2.92 4.05 8.59
C GLU A 53 3.96 2.97 8.92
N GLN A 54 3.58 1.69 8.89
CA GLN A 54 4.51 0.59 9.10
C GLN A 54 5.63 0.58 8.06
N ALA A 55 5.29 0.83 6.78
CA ALA A 55 6.31 0.98 5.75
C ALA A 55 7.24 2.19 6.03
N ARG A 56 6.72 3.33 6.49
CA ARG A 56 7.56 4.51 6.83
C ARG A 56 8.59 4.20 7.91
N VAL A 57 8.21 3.44 8.94
CA VAL A 57 9.13 3.01 10.00
C VAL A 57 10.28 2.16 9.43
N GLU A 58 9.99 1.25 8.49
CA GLU A 58 11.03 0.45 7.81
C GLU A 58 12.00 1.31 6.96
N PHE A 59 11.55 2.44 6.43
CA PHE A 59 12.39 3.38 5.67
C PHE A 59 13.16 4.37 6.55
N GLY A 60 13.05 4.29 7.89
CA GLY A 60 13.78 5.15 8.82
C GLY A 60 13.27 6.59 8.89
N GLN A 61 11.96 6.81 8.68
CA GLN A 61 11.29 8.11 8.53
C GLN A 61 10.18 8.37 9.54
#